data_AF-X1KMW2-F1
#
_entry.id   AF-X1KMW2-F1
#
_cell.length_a   1.000
_cell.length_b   1.000
_cell.length_c   1.000
_cell.angle_alpha   90.00
_cell.angle_beta   90.00
_cell.angle_gamma   90.00
#
_symmetry.space_group_name_H-M   'P 1'
#
loop_
_entity.id
_entity.type
_entity.pdbx_description
1 polymer ?
#
loop_
_entity_poly.entity_id
_entity_poly.type
_entity_poly.pdbx_seq_one_letter_code
_entity_poly.pdbx_strand_id
1 'polypeptide(L)'
;MQFFYGKIKTLAILSVFFITIFLLLSLASCEFSIIRSIEKTRDMMGTYVSITVFSNEYTGNKAINTAFDRIKEIEDMASIYDENS
;
A
#
# COMPACT_ATOMS: atom_id res chain seq x y z
N MET A 1 -55.54 -1.99 5.14
CA MET A 1 -54.58 -1.64 4.05
C MET A 1 -53.45 -0.68 4.46
N GLN A 2 -53.59 0.15 5.51
CA GLN A 2 -52.53 1.11 5.90
C GLN A 2 -51.27 0.48 6.53
N PHE A 3 -51.41 -0.65 7.25
CA PHE A 3 -50.29 -1.31 7.95
C PHE A 3 -49.27 -1.96 7.00
N PHE A 4 -49.73 -2.53 5.89
CA PHE A 4 -48.86 -3.10 4.86
C PHE A 4 -48.12 -2.03 4.06
N TYR A 5 -48.76 -0.87 3.86
CA TYR A 5 -48.17 0.26 3.13
C TYR A 5 -46.98 0.88 3.88
N GLY A 6 -47.02 0.92 5.22
CA GLY A 6 -45.90 1.33 6.05
C GLY A 6 -44.69 0.39 5.93
N LYS A 7 -44.92 -0.93 5.98
CA LYS A 7 -43.87 -1.95 5.86
C LYS A 7 -43.19 -1.96 4.48
N ILE A 8 -43.97 -1.75 3.42
CA ILE A 8 -43.45 -1.66 2.04
C ILE A 8 -42.65 -0.37 1.87
N LYS A 9 -43.11 0.75 2.43
CA LYS A 9 -42.35 2.02 2.43
C LYS A 9 -41.03 1.90 3.18
N THR A 10 -41.00 1.26 4.36
CA THR A 10 -39.76 1.05 5.10
C THR A 10 -38.79 0.14 4.37
N LEU A 11 -39.28 -0.91 3.70
CA LEU A 11 -38.47 -1.80 2.86
C LEU A 11 -37.87 -1.06 1.66
N ALA A 12 -38.65 -0.21 1.00
CA ALA A 12 -38.17 0.60 -0.12
C ALA A 12 -37.09 1.60 0.33
N ILE A 13 -37.27 2.27 1.47
CA ILE A 13 -36.28 3.20 2.03
C ILE A 13 -34.98 2.49 2.36
N LEU A 14 -35.04 1.32 3.02
CA LEU A 14 -33.87 0.51 3.33
C LEU A 14 -33.14 0.06 2.05
N SER A 15 -33.88 -0.39 1.04
CA SER A 15 -33.29 -0.80 -0.24
C SER A 15 -32.54 0.35 -0.91
N VAL A 16 -33.13 1.55 -0.97
CA VAL A 16 -32.47 2.74 -1.54
C VAL A 16 -31.22 3.11 -0.72
N PHE A 17 -31.29 3.03 0.60
CA PHE A 17 -30.15 3.29 1.48
C PHE A 17 -28.98 2.32 1.22
N PHE A 18 -29.26 1.02 1.08
CA PHE A 18 -28.21 0.04 0.76
C PHE A 18 -27.63 0.22 -0.64
N ILE A 19 -28.47 0.53 -1.64
CA ILE A 19 -28.00 0.78 -3.02
C ILE A 19 -27.10 2.02 -3.07
N THR A 20 -27.50 3.10 -2.39
CA THR A 20 -26.71 4.34 -2.35
C THR A 20 -25.37 4.14 -1.64
N ILE A 21 -25.32 3.39 -0.54
CA ILE A 21 -24.08 3.01 0.12
C ILE A 21 -23.18 2.20 -0.82
N PHE A 22 -23.71 1.18 -1.49
CA PHE A 22 -22.93 0.34 -2.39
C PHE A 22 -22.32 1.13 -3.57
N LEU A 23 -23.09 2.09 -4.10
CA LEU A 23 -22.60 3.04 -5.12
C LEU A 23 -21.48 3.94 -4.59
N LEU A 24 -21.58 4.43 -3.35
CA LEU A 24 -20.56 5.28 -2.74
C LEU A 24 -19.27 4.52 -2.40
N LEU A 25 -19.36 3.23 -2.00
CA LEU A 25 -18.16 2.40 -1.77
C LEU A 25 -17.33 2.21 -3.04
N SER A 26 -17.96 2.23 -4.22
CA SER A 26 -17.27 2.08 -5.50
C SER A 26 -16.35 3.28 -5.83
N LEU A 27 -16.55 4.43 -5.19
CA LEU A 27 -15.69 5.61 -5.35
C LEU A 27 -14.41 5.53 -4.52
N ALA A 28 -14.38 4.68 -3.47
CA ALA A 28 -13.22 4.52 -2.58
C ALA A 28 -12.08 3.67 -3.19
N SER A 29 -12.31 3.01 -4.32
CA SER A 29 -11.29 2.16 -4.97
C SER A 29 -10.41 2.91 -5.98
N CYS A 30 -10.67 4.19 -6.21
CA CYS A 30 -9.81 5.02 -7.06
C CYS A 30 -8.57 5.45 -6.27
N GLU A 31 -7.59 4.54 -6.16
CA GLU A 31 -6.27 4.84 -5.62
C GLU A 31 -5.51 5.69 -6.65
N PHE A 32 -5.47 7.01 -6.42
CA PHE A 32 -4.62 7.90 -7.20
C PHE A 32 -3.15 7.53 -6.95
N SER A 33 -2.56 6.80 -7.90
CA SER A 33 -1.14 6.46 -7.88
C SER A 33 -0.31 7.69 -8.31
N ILE A 34 -0.15 8.63 -7.38
CA ILE A 34 0.77 9.76 -7.57
C ILE A 34 2.19 9.21 -7.62
N ILE A 35 2.82 9.30 -8.79
CA ILE A 35 4.24 8.97 -8.95
C ILE A 35 5.06 10.09 -8.32
N ARG A 36 5.92 9.72 -7.37
CA ARG A 36 6.84 10.63 -6.69
C ARG A 36 8.22 10.00 -6.52
N SER A 37 9.24 10.82 -6.38
CA SER A 37 10.57 10.35 -5.99
C SER A 37 10.56 9.96 -4.52
N ILE A 38 11.01 8.75 -4.22
CA ILE A 38 11.22 8.24 -2.88
C ILE A 38 12.69 7.91 -2.79
N GLU A 39 13.39 8.56 -1.86
CA GLU A 39 14.82 8.36 -1.63
C GLU A 39 15.02 7.88 -0.19
N LYS A 40 15.89 6.88 -0.01
CA LYS A 40 16.37 6.47 1.31
C LYS A 40 17.85 6.19 1.25
N THR A 41 18.55 6.57 2.32
CA THR A 41 19.97 6.27 2.52
C THR A 41 20.13 5.39 3.76
N ARG A 42 20.99 4.38 3.68
CA ARG A 42 21.38 3.51 4.80
C ARG A 42 22.89 3.35 4.85
N ASP A 43 23.41 3.13 6.04
CA ASP A 43 24.79 2.69 6.27
C ASP A 43 24.84 1.16 6.16
N MET A 44 25.59 0.66 5.17
CA MET A 44 25.73 -0.76 4.83
C MET A 44 27.07 -0.98 4.12
N MET A 45 27.69 -2.16 4.25
CA MET A 45 28.97 -2.48 3.61
C MET A 45 30.11 -1.50 3.93
N GLY A 46 30.07 -0.87 5.11
CA GLY A 46 31.07 0.13 5.52
C GLY A 46 31.00 1.45 4.74
N THR A 47 29.86 1.76 4.11
CA THR A 47 29.62 3.00 3.36
C THR A 47 28.15 3.43 3.41
N TYR A 48 27.84 4.61 2.87
CA TYR A 48 26.46 5.05 2.69
C TYR A 48 25.93 4.65 1.31
N VAL A 49 24.81 3.93 1.30
CA VAL A 49 24.08 3.54 0.10
C VAL A 49 22.78 4.34 0.02
N SER A 50 22.62 5.15 -1.02
CA SER A 50 21.36 5.84 -1.32
C SER A 50 20.63 5.18 -2.50
N ILE A 51 19.32 4.96 -2.34
CA ILE A 51 18.46 4.38 -3.37
C ILE A 51 17.28 5.32 -3.62
N THR A 52 17.10 5.71 -4.88
CA THR A 52 16.00 6.57 -5.32
C THR A 52 15.13 5.84 -6.33
N VAL A 53 13.82 5.84 -6.08
CA VAL A 53 12.81 5.19 -6.94
C VAL A 53 11.67 6.16 -7.23
N PHE A 54 11.20 6.18 -8.48
CA PHE A 54 10.00 6.92 -8.88
C PHE A 54 8.81 5.97 -8.95
N SER A 55 7.90 6.07 -7.99
CA SER A 55 6.71 5.22 -7.93
C SER A 55 5.65 5.83 -7.02
N ASN A 56 4.51 5.14 -6.88
CA ASN A 56 3.61 5.42 -5.78
C ASN A 56 4.29 5.07 -4.43
N GLU A 57 3.75 5.60 -3.33
CA GLU A 57 4.31 5.43 -1.98
C GLU A 57 4.54 3.97 -1.60
N TYR A 58 3.53 3.14 -1.77
CA TYR A 58 3.56 1.75 -1.33
C TYR A 58 4.58 0.93 -2.13
N THR A 59 4.49 0.95 -3.46
CA THR A 59 5.38 0.23 -4.37
C THR A 59 6.81 0.72 -4.25
N GLY A 60 7.04 2.03 -4.17
CA GLY A 60 8.38 2.59 -4.06
C GLY A 60 9.06 2.25 -2.74
N ASN A 61 8.34 2.33 -1.61
CA ASN A 61 8.88 1.90 -0.32
C ASN A 61 9.19 0.39 -0.31
N LYS A 62 8.30 -0.43 -0.89
CA LYS A 62 8.52 -1.88 -1.01
C LYS A 62 9.78 -2.18 -1.82
N ALA A 63 9.94 -1.56 -2.98
CA ALA A 63 11.09 -1.76 -3.85
C ALA A 63 12.41 -1.36 -3.17
N ILE A 64 12.45 -0.20 -2.51
CA ILE A 64 13.64 0.27 -1.78
C ILE A 64 14.01 -0.68 -0.65
N ASN A 65 13.04 -1.14 0.14
CA ASN A 65 13.31 -2.06 1.24
C ASN A 65 13.85 -3.39 0.71
N THR A 66 13.22 -3.98 -0.32
CA THR A 66 13.70 -5.22 -0.95
C THR A 66 15.11 -5.06 -1.54
N ALA A 67 15.45 -3.90 -2.11
CA ALA A 67 16.79 -3.64 -2.60
C ALA A 67 17.82 -3.63 -1.46
N PHE A 68 17.52 -2.96 -0.35
CA PHE A 68 18.39 -3.01 0.83
C PHE A 68 18.51 -4.42 1.43
N ASP A 69 17.42 -5.17 1.51
CA ASP A 69 17.45 -6.55 2.01
C ASP A 69 18.39 -7.41 1.14
N ARG A 70 18.31 -7.25 -0.19
CA ARG A 70 19.19 -7.97 -1.11
C ARG A 70 20.66 -7.55 -1.00
N ILE A 71 20.93 -6.26 -0.76
CA ILE A 71 22.29 -5.77 -0.50
C ILE A 71 22.83 -6.37 0.79
N LYS A 72 22.00 -6.44 1.84
CA LYS A 72 22.37 -7.08 3.10
C LYS A 72 22.72 -8.56 2.90
N GLU A 73 21.91 -9.30 2.16
CA GLU A 73 22.22 -10.71 1.84
C GLU A 73 23.57 -10.86 1.13
N ILE A 74 23.94 -9.91 0.26
CA ILE A 74 25.25 -9.92 -0.41
C ILE A 74 26.37 -9.62 0.59
N GLU A 75 26.18 -8.63 1.46
CA GLU A 75 27.12 -8.31 2.53
C GLU A 75 27.35 -9.52 3.45
N ASP A 76 26.27 -10.14 3.91
CA ASP A 76 26.29 -11.31 4.79
C ASP A 76 27.00 -12.53 4.15
N MET A 77 27.02 -12.67 2.81
CA MET A 77 27.68 -13.79 2.11
C MET A 77 29.11 -13.49 1.62
N ALA A 78 29.44 -12.22 1.40
CA ALA A 78 30.65 -11.81 0.69
C ALA A 78 31.60 -10.97 1.55
N SER A 79 31.22 -10.65 2.78
CA SER A 79 32.07 -9.90 3.69
C SER A 79 33.32 -10.70 4.03
N ILE A 80 34.49 -10.11 3.76
CA ILE A 80 35.78 -10.65 4.21
C ILE A 80 36.08 -10.26 5.66
N TYR A 81 35.22 -9.44 6.27
CA TYR A 81 35.40 -8.89 7.62
C TYR A 81 34.53 -9.61 8.65
N ASP A 82 33.52 -10.38 8.23
CA ASP A 82 32.73 -11.23 9.10
C ASP A 82 33.22 -12.67 8.98
N GLU A 83 33.62 -13.27 10.10
CA GLU A 83 34.13 -14.64 10.16
C GLU A 83 33.03 -15.69 9.96
N ASN A 84 31.76 -15.29 10.03
CA ASN A 84 30.59 -16.16 9.84
C ASN A 84 29.91 -15.96 8.47
N SER A 85 30.46 -15.11 7.61
CA SER A 85 30.00 -14.90 6.24
C SER A 85 30.29 -16.08 5.31
#